data_AF-A0A944XN64-F1
#
_entry.id   AF-A0A944XN64-F1
#
_cell.length_a   1.000
_cell.length_b   1.000
_cell.length_c   1.000
_cell.angle_alpha   90.00
_cell.angle_beta   90.00
_cell.angle_gamma   90.00
#
_symmetry.space_group_name_H-M   'P 1'
#
loop_
_entity.id
_entity.type
_entity.pdbx_description
1 polymer ?
#
loop_
_entity_poly.entity_id
_entity_poly.type
_entity_poly.pdbx_seq_one_letter_code
_entity_poly.pdbx_strand_id
1 'polypeptide(L)'
;MNANTSRIKAVDNITSRLPTAVEQTEALEDIWAIDVFNLAKMETSLSKEAYEAIKKTIKTGDELSGDVAEEVATAMKDWALSKGVKFFSHIFYPMTNA
;
A
#
# COMPACT_ATOMS: atom_id res chain seq x y z
N MET A 1 17.46 22.03 -42.38
CA MET A 1 17.47 21.70 -40.94
C MET A 1 16.87 20.31 -40.76
N ASN A 2 17.69 19.28 -40.54
CA ASN A 2 17.19 17.91 -40.31
C ASN A 2 16.57 17.85 -38.91
N ALA A 3 15.26 18.02 -38.84
CA ALA A 3 14.56 17.88 -37.56
C ALA A 3 14.65 16.42 -37.10
N ASN A 4 15.05 16.24 -35.83
CA ASN A 4 15.13 14.91 -35.21
C ASN A 4 13.73 14.25 -35.23
N THR A 5 13.59 13.22 -36.06
CA THR A 5 12.32 12.55 -36.34
C THR A 5 11.71 11.89 -35.11
N SER A 6 12.54 11.39 -34.19
CA SER A 6 12.09 10.81 -32.92
C SER A 6 11.44 11.87 -32.02
N ARG A 7 12.02 13.08 -31.96
CA ARG A 7 11.45 14.20 -31.20
C ARG A 7 10.10 14.62 -31.74
N ILE A 8 9.96 14.72 -33.07
CA ILE A 8 8.69 15.11 -33.71
C ILE A 8 7.61 14.07 -33.42
N LYS A 9 7.93 12.77 -33.57
CA LYS A 9 6.99 11.68 -33.25
C LYS A 9 6.58 11.67 -31.78
N ALA A 10 7.50 11.95 -30.86
CA ALA A 10 7.17 12.04 -29.43
C ALA A 10 6.21 13.20 -29.12
N VAL A 11 6.42 14.37 -29.73
CA VAL A 11 5.52 15.52 -29.58
C VAL A 11 4.13 15.17 -30.13
N ASP A 12 4.06 14.62 -31.34
CA ASP A 12 2.81 14.22 -31.98
C ASP A 12 2.03 13.22 -31.12
N ASN A 13 2.70 12.19 -30.60
CA ASN A 13 2.10 11.18 -29.71
C ASN A 13 1.53 11.78 -28.41
N ILE A 14 2.16 12.82 -27.84
CA ILE A 14 1.66 13.48 -26.63
C ILE A 14 0.47 14.38 -26.98
N THR A 15 0.58 15.16 -28.06
CA THR A 15 -0.46 16.14 -28.43
C THR A 15 -1.71 15.50 -29.00
N SER A 16 -1.61 14.32 -29.61
CA SER A 16 -2.74 13.57 -30.19
C SER A 16 -3.34 12.55 -29.22
N ARG A 17 -2.77 12.38 -28.02
CA ARG A 17 -3.26 11.39 -27.06
C ARG A 17 -4.64 11.79 -26.53
N LEU A 18 -5.62 10.93 -26.77
CA LEU A 18 -6.94 11.07 -26.17
C LEU A 18 -6.88 10.83 -24.65
N PRO A 19 -7.64 11.59 -23.85
CA PRO A 19 -7.80 11.30 -22.43
C PRO A 19 -8.25 9.86 -22.21
N THR A 20 -7.68 9.18 -21.21
CA THR A 20 -8.17 7.89 -20.77
C THR A 20 -9.56 8.09 -20.17
N ALA A 21 -10.57 7.38 -20.69
CA ALA A 21 -11.88 7.36 -20.08
C ALA A 21 -11.80 6.76 -18.67
N VAL A 22 -12.37 7.45 -17.69
CA VAL A 22 -12.43 7.01 -16.29
C VAL A 22 -13.86 7.10 -15.81
N GLU A 23 -14.27 6.13 -15.00
CA GLU A 23 -15.55 6.14 -14.31
C GLU A 23 -15.50 7.10 -13.12
N GLN A 24 -16.67 7.59 -12.68
CA GLN A 24 -16.77 8.38 -11.46
C GLN A 24 -16.42 7.50 -10.25
N THR A 25 -15.59 8.03 -9.35
CA THR A 25 -15.21 7.33 -8.12
C THR A 25 -16.37 7.28 -7.12
N GLU A 26 -16.40 6.21 -6.33
CA GLU A 26 -17.32 6.03 -5.20
C GLU A 26 -17.09 7.11 -4.12
N ALA A 27 -17.97 7.18 -3.12
CA ALA A 27 -17.80 8.14 -2.04
C ALA A 27 -16.50 7.86 -1.27
N LEU A 28 -15.83 8.92 -0.81
CA LEU A 28 -14.55 8.81 -0.12
C LEU A 28 -14.62 7.86 1.09
N GLU A 29 -15.73 7.90 1.80
CA GLU A 29 -15.99 7.06 2.99
C GLU A 29 -15.94 5.57 2.67
N ASP A 30 -16.36 5.17 1.46
CA ASP A 30 -16.41 3.77 1.03
C ASP A 30 -15.05 3.25 0.56
N ILE A 31 -14.23 4.12 -0.05
CA ILE A 31 -12.93 3.75 -0.64
C ILE A 31 -11.73 4.06 0.27
N TRP A 32 -11.95 4.83 1.33
CA TRP A 32 -10.88 5.25 2.23
C TRP A 32 -10.24 4.04 2.95
N ALA A 33 -8.92 3.93 2.82
CA ALA A 33 -8.10 2.93 3.50
C ALA A 33 -8.55 1.47 3.29
N ILE A 34 -9.31 1.16 2.23
CA ILE A 34 -9.80 -0.21 1.97
C ILE A 34 -8.64 -1.21 1.82
N ASP A 35 -7.52 -0.78 1.22
CA ASP A 35 -6.30 -1.57 0.99
C ASP A 35 -5.22 -1.36 2.05
N VAL A 36 -5.59 -0.88 3.24
CA VAL A 36 -4.66 -0.69 4.36
C VAL A 36 -5.03 -1.62 5.50
N PHE A 37 -4.14 -2.48 5.95
CA PHE A 37 -4.33 -3.27 7.18
C PHE A 37 -4.10 -2.39 8.41
N ASN A 38 -5.11 -1.57 8.74
CA ASN A 38 -5.07 -0.58 9.81
C ASN A 38 -5.48 -1.16 11.17
N LEU A 39 -5.42 -0.34 12.23
CA LEU A 39 -5.79 -0.75 13.58
C LEU A 39 -7.22 -1.29 13.70
N ALA A 40 -8.18 -0.72 12.96
CA ALA A 40 -9.56 -1.20 12.98
C ALA A 40 -9.68 -2.62 12.41
N LYS A 41 -8.94 -2.95 11.35
CA LYS A 41 -8.88 -4.32 10.80
C LYS A 41 -8.13 -5.26 11.75
N MET A 42 -7.02 -4.80 12.31
CA MET A 42 -6.25 -5.55 13.30
C MET A 42 -7.10 -5.92 14.53
N GLU A 43 -7.94 -5.02 15.03
CA GLU A 43 -8.82 -5.28 16.18
C GLU A 43 -9.78 -6.46 15.94
N THR A 44 -10.22 -6.65 14.69
CA THR A 44 -11.09 -7.78 14.31
C THR A 44 -10.34 -9.05 13.93
N SER A 45 -9.04 -8.95 13.65
CA SER A 45 -8.22 -10.03 13.08
C SER A 45 -7.23 -10.64 14.06
N LEU A 46 -6.91 -9.94 15.16
CA LEU A 46 -5.94 -10.34 16.17
C LEU A 46 -6.63 -10.74 17.48
N SER A 47 -5.92 -11.47 18.33
CA SER A 47 -6.26 -11.61 19.74
C SER A 47 -6.25 -10.25 20.44
N LYS A 48 -7.00 -10.15 21.54
CA LYS A 48 -7.06 -8.93 22.34
C LYS A 48 -5.67 -8.55 22.87
N GLU A 49 -4.90 -9.56 23.26
CA GLU A 49 -3.54 -9.43 23.78
C GLU A 49 -2.60 -8.89 22.71
N ALA A 50 -2.61 -9.45 21.50
CA ALA A 50 -1.78 -8.98 20.39
C ALA A 50 -2.17 -7.58 19.90
N TYR A 51 -3.47 -7.28 19.84
CA TYR A 51 -3.96 -5.95 19.47
C TYR A 51 -3.51 -4.87 20.47
N GLU A 52 -3.65 -5.12 21.76
CA GLU A 52 -3.20 -4.15 22.77
C GLU A 52 -1.68 -4.03 22.82
N ALA A 53 -0.94 -5.12 22.59
CA ALA A 53 0.51 -5.09 22.45
C ALA A 53 0.96 -4.24 21.26
N ILE A 54 0.41 -4.46 20.05
CA ILE A 54 0.81 -3.69 18.86
C ILE A 54 0.44 -2.21 18.99
N LYS A 55 -0.73 -1.91 19.56
CA LYS A 55 -1.20 -0.55 19.82
C LYS A 55 -0.32 0.17 20.83
N LYS A 56 0.20 -0.53 21.84
CA LYS A 56 1.19 0.02 22.77
C LYS A 56 2.51 0.29 22.04
N THR A 57 3.06 -0.69 21.34
CA THR A 57 4.32 -0.58 20.59
C THR A 57 4.29 0.59 19.59
N ILE A 58 3.19 0.79 18.86
CA ILE A 58 3.03 1.94 17.95
C ILE A 58 3.12 3.29 18.68
N LYS A 59 2.60 3.37 19.92
CA LYS A 59 2.60 4.61 20.71
C LYS A 59 3.93 4.88 21.41
N THR A 60 4.59 3.84 21.90
CA THR A 60 5.81 3.97 22.71
C THR A 60 7.10 3.85 21.90
N GLY A 61 7.05 3.16 20.76
CA GLY A 61 8.24 2.80 19.98
C GLY A 61 9.04 1.66 20.62
N ASP A 62 8.48 0.95 21.61
CA ASP A 62 9.13 -0.21 22.24
C ASP A 62 9.28 -1.37 21.25
N GLU A 63 10.16 -2.32 21.58
CA GLU A 63 10.32 -3.54 20.80
C GLU A 63 9.04 -4.37 20.79
N LEU A 64 8.68 -4.92 19.62
CA LEU A 64 7.58 -5.86 19.48
C LEU A 64 8.04 -7.27 19.83
N SER A 65 7.29 -7.98 20.68
CA SER A 65 7.61 -9.37 20.98
C SER A 65 7.45 -10.26 19.74
N GLY A 66 8.32 -11.26 19.60
CA GLY A 66 8.30 -12.19 18.46
C GLY A 66 6.96 -12.91 18.29
N ASP A 67 6.34 -13.33 19.40
CA ASP A 67 5.05 -14.03 19.37
C ASP A 67 3.93 -13.13 18.82
N VAL A 68 3.89 -11.85 19.21
CA VAL A 68 2.90 -10.89 18.69
C VAL A 68 3.21 -10.57 17.23
N ALA A 69 4.48 -10.48 16.85
CA ALA A 69 4.88 -10.24 15.47
C ALA A 69 4.42 -11.38 14.54
N GLU A 70 4.54 -12.63 14.96
CA GLU A 70 4.10 -13.80 14.19
C GLU A 70 2.57 -13.83 14.01
N GLU A 71 1.83 -13.52 15.08
CA GLU A 71 0.37 -13.42 15.02
C GLU A 71 -0.08 -12.31 14.06
N VAL A 72 0.55 -11.12 14.15
CA VAL A 72 0.28 -10.00 13.25
C VAL A 72 0.62 -10.36 11.81
N ALA A 73 1.74 -11.06 11.56
CA ALA A 73 2.14 -11.48 10.22
C ALA A 73 1.15 -12.48 9.62
N THR A 74 0.66 -13.42 10.42
CA THR A 74 -0.34 -14.42 10.00
C THR A 74 -1.66 -13.74 9.64
N ALA A 75 -2.19 -12.89 10.53
CA ALA A 75 -3.43 -12.16 10.27
C ALA A 75 -3.33 -11.22 9.07
N MET A 76 -2.20 -10.52 8.92
CA MET A 76 -1.94 -9.64 7.77
C MET A 76 -1.89 -10.42 6.46
N LYS A 77 -1.27 -11.60 6.46
CA LYS A 77 -1.22 -12.49 5.31
C LYS A 77 -2.61 -12.97 4.92
N ASP A 78 -3.41 -13.44 5.88
CA ASP A 78 -4.75 -13.94 5.60
C ASP A 78 -5.66 -12.84 5.06
N TRP A 79 -5.58 -11.64 5.63
CA TRP A 79 -6.25 -10.45 5.11
C TRP A 79 -5.80 -10.11 3.68
N ALA A 80 -4.49 -10.10 3.42
CA ALA A 80 -3.97 -9.78 2.08
C ALA A 80 -4.39 -10.83 1.04
N LEU A 81 -4.36 -12.12 1.41
CA LEU A 81 -4.83 -13.22 0.57
C LEU A 81 -6.32 -13.10 0.23
N SER A 82 -7.15 -12.64 1.17
CA SER A 82 -8.58 -12.40 0.90
C SER A 82 -8.82 -11.30 -0.14
N LYS A 83 -7.82 -10.43 -0.38
CA LYS A 83 -7.84 -9.41 -1.44
C LYS A 83 -7.13 -9.84 -2.73
N GLY A 84 -6.68 -11.10 -2.81
CA GLY A 84 -6.00 -11.64 -3.99
C GLY A 84 -4.53 -11.24 -4.12
N VAL A 85 -3.89 -10.77 -3.05
CA VAL A 85 -2.45 -10.46 -3.03
C VAL A 85 -1.64 -11.74 -3.21
N LYS A 86 -0.56 -11.66 -4.01
CA LYS A 86 0.31 -12.81 -4.35
C LYS A 86 1.75 -12.67 -3.85
N PHE A 87 2.17 -11.46 -3.53
CA PHE A 87 3.55 -11.14 -3.19
C PHE A 87 3.58 -10.23 -1.97
N PHE A 88 4.63 -10.35 -1.17
CA PHE A 88 4.96 -9.39 -0.12
C PHE A 88 6.32 -8.78 -0.43
N SER A 89 6.53 -7.54 0.02
CA SER A 89 7.82 -6.88 -0.06
C SER A 89 7.98 -5.93 1.11
N HIS A 90 9.21 -5.75 1.59
CA HIS A 90 9.53 -4.68 2.52
C HIS A 90 9.67 -3.37 1.73
N ILE A 91 8.68 -2.49 1.88
CA ILE A 91 8.74 -1.15 1.31
C ILE A 91 9.55 -0.27 2.26
N PHE A 92 10.71 0.17 1.82
CA PHE A 92 11.54 1.14 2.53
C PHE A 92 12.15 2.11 1.52
N TYR A 93 12.41 3.33 1.97
CA TYR A 93 13.11 4.34 1.17
C TYR A 93 14.59 4.34 1.58
N PRO A 94 15.47 3.67 0.84
CA PRO A 94 16.90 3.72 1.14
C PRO A 94 17.42 5.15 1.00
N MET A 95 18.35 5.54 1.88
CA MET A 95 19.12 6.77 1.68
C MET A 95 20.13 6.54 0.56
N THR A 96 19.69 6.67 -0.69
CA THR A 96 20.52 6.50 -1.89
C THR A 96 21.33 7.75 -2.25
N ASN A 97 21.55 8.66 -1.29
CA ASN A 97 22.33 9.87 -1.52
C ASN A 97 23.82 9.50 -1.63
N ALA A 98 24.29 9.37 -2.87
CA ALA A 98 25.71 9.41 -3.24
C ALA A 98 26.17 10.86 -3.44
#